data_AF-A0A8T0CZ35-F1
#
_entry.id   AF-A0A8T0CZ35-F1
#
_cell.length_a   1.000
_cell.length_b   1.000
_cell.length_c   1.000
_cell.angle_alpha   90.00
_cell.angle_beta   90.00
_cell.angle_gamma   90.00
#
_symmetry.space_group_name_H-M   'P 1'
#
loop_
_entity.id
_entity.type
_entity.pdbx_description
1 polymer ?
#
loop_
_entity_poly.entity_id
_entity_poly.type
_entity_poly.pdbx_seq_one_letter_code
_entity_poly.pdbx_strand_id
1 'polypeptide(L)'
;MTIQTGILDAIIRTKDLYGVVNVMVTEHSMGRAMASFCGLDLVVLTFEQPRIGNVVFASYCSDHVPKTLRITTGHDVLPHLPLYYFWFPQKTYHQFPREVWLYNIGFGRLVYQVEIVCDTLGQDASCNWPLVKALWTI
;
A
#
# COMPACT_ATOMS: atom_id res chain seq x y z
N MET A 1 9.13 -1.29 26.31
CA MET A 1 8.15 -2.23 25.72
C MET A 1 7.92 -1.77 24.29
N THR A 2 8.37 -2.55 23.30
CA THR A 2 8.21 -2.18 21.89
C THR A 2 6.84 -2.64 21.42
N ILE A 3 6.18 -1.83 20.58
CA ILE A 3 4.84 -2.17 20.03
C ILE A 3 4.87 -3.53 19.32
N GLN A 4 5.98 -3.84 18.65
CA GLN A 4 6.21 -5.11 17.97
C GLN A 4 6.04 -6.33 18.89
N THR A 5 6.65 -6.32 20.08
CA THR A 5 6.56 -7.47 21.00
C THR A 5 5.15 -7.67 21.55
N GLY A 6 4.42 -6.58 21.77
CA GLY A 6 3.02 -6.65 22.21
C GLY A 6 2.09 -7.23 21.14
N ILE A 7 2.31 -6.86 19.88
CA ILE A 7 1.55 -7.40 18.75
C ILE A 7 1.85 -8.90 18.55
N LEU A 8 3.13 -9.29 18.59
CA LEU A 8 3.51 -10.70 18.45
C LEU A 8 2.94 -11.58 19.57
N ASP A 9 2.99 -11.12 20.82
CA ASP A 9 2.42 -11.86 21.95
C ASP A 9 0.90 -12.04 21.81
N ALA A 10 0.19 -10.99 21.37
CA ALA A 10 -1.24 -11.08 21.10
C ALA A 10 -1.58 -12.07 19.98
N ILE A 11 -0.79 -12.09 18.90
CA ILE A 11 -0.98 -13.03 17.78
C ILE A 11 -0.73 -14.47 18.24
N ILE A 12 0.35 -14.71 18.99
CA ILE A 12 0.68 -16.04 19.52
C ILE A 12 -0.44 -16.54 20.44
N ARG A 13 -0.88 -15.71 21.39
CA ARG A 13 -2.01 -16.03 22.27
C ARG A 13 -3.28 -16.36 21.51
N THR A 14 -3.58 -15.59 20.45
CA THR A 14 -4.76 -15.85 19.62
C THR A 14 -4.64 -17.18 18.87
N LYS A 15 -3.44 -17.50 18.38
CA LYS A 15 -3.16 -18.78 17.71
C LYS A 15 -3.29 -19.97 18.66
N ASP A 16 -2.83 -19.82 19.91
CA ASP A 16 -2.95 -20.87 20.93
C ASP A 16 -4.41 -21.12 21.33
N LEU A 17 -5.24 -20.08 21.36
CA LEU A 17 -6.65 -20.17 21.74
C LEU A 17 -7.55 -20.67 20.61
N TYR A 18 -7.30 -20.23 19.37
CA TYR A 18 -8.22 -20.43 18.24
C TYR A 18 -7.65 -21.28 17.09
N GLY A 19 -6.39 -21.73 17.19
CA GLY A 19 -5.72 -22.54 16.16
C GLY A 19 -5.17 -21.70 15.00
N VAL A 20 -5.10 -22.28 13.80
CA VAL A 20 -4.60 -21.58 12.61
C VAL A 20 -5.66 -20.58 12.12
N VAL A 21 -5.47 -19.30 12.47
CA VAL A 21 -6.33 -18.18 12.06
C VAL A 21 -5.61 -17.25 11.09
N ASN A 22 -6.33 -16.78 10.07
CA ASN A 22 -5.83 -15.73 9.18
C ASN A 22 -5.86 -14.39 9.90
N VAL A 23 -4.69 -13.79 10.12
CA VAL A 23 -4.58 -12.45 10.71
C VAL A 23 -4.49 -11.43 9.59
N MET A 24 -5.40 -10.45 9.62
CA MET A 24 -5.46 -9.33 8.70
C MET A 24 -5.10 -8.06 9.45
N VAL A 25 -4.13 -7.31 8.93
CA VAL A 25 -3.73 -6.02 9.52
C VAL A 25 -4.32 -4.90 8.68
N THR A 26 -5.15 -4.05 9.29
CA THR A 26 -5.79 -2.89 8.67
C THR A 26 -5.43 -1.63 9.44
N GLU A 27 -5.04 -0.57 8.75
CA GLU A 27 -4.68 0.71 9.38
C GLU A 27 -5.09 1.90 8.52
N HIS A 28 -5.33 3.05 9.15
CA HIS A 28 -5.64 4.32 8.49
C HIS A 28 -4.47 5.32 8.65
N SER A 29 -4.24 6.16 7.65
CA SER A 29 -3.23 7.23 7.67
C SER A 29 -1.79 6.72 7.86
N MET A 30 -1.01 7.34 8.74
CA MET A 30 0.40 6.98 8.99
C MET A 30 0.55 5.54 9.52
N GLY A 31 -0.46 4.99 10.18
CA GLY A 31 -0.48 3.61 10.68
C GLY A 31 -0.28 2.56 9.59
N ARG A 32 -0.57 2.91 8.33
CA ARG A 32 -0.39 2.03 7.16
C ARG A 32 1.06 1.65 6.91
N ALA A 33 1.99 2.56 7.21
CA ALA A 33 3.40 2.26 7.09
C ALA A 33 3.82 1.21 8.12
N MET A 34 3.32 1.33 9.35
CA MET A 34 3.58 0.38 10.43
C MET A 34 2.91 -0.97 10.19
N ALA A 35 1.69 -1.00 9.63
CA ALA A 35 1.02 -2.23 9.22
C ALA A 35 1.84 -3.00 8.17
N SER A 36 2.45 -2.30 7.23
CA SER A 36 3.31 -2.91 6.22
C SER A 36 4.58 -3.52 6.83
N PHE A 37 5.14 -2.89 7.86
CA PHE A 37 6.29 -3.45 8.59
C PHE A 37 5.90 -4.62 9.50
N CYS A 38 4.73 -4.57 10.16
CA CYS A 38 4.28 -5.61 11.07
C CYS A 38 3.72 -6.84 10.34
N GLY A 39 3.12 -6.64 9.17
CA GLY A 39 2.47 -7.69 8.42
C GLY A 39 3.36 -8.39 7.40
N LEU A 40 4.69 -8.34 7.57
CA LEU A 40 5.64 -8.97 6.64
C LEU A 40 5.50 -10.51 6.55
N ASP A 41 4.70 -11.13 7.43
CA ASP A 41 4.30 -12.54 7.37
C ASP A 41 2.76 -12.74 7.32
N LEU A 42 1.97 -11.69 7.09
CA LEU A 42 0.49 -11.69 7.18
C LEU A 42 -0.19 -11.07 5.95
N VAL A 43 -1.52 -11.18 5.88
CA VAL A 43 -2.30 -10.45 4.86
C VAL A 43 -2.38 -8.98 5.26
N VAL A 44 -1.79 -8.10 4.45
CA VAL A 44 -1.72 -6.67 4.71
C VAL A 44 -2.67 -5.92 3.80
N LEU A 45 -3.62 -5.19 4.39
CA LEU A 45 -4.54 -4.31 3.69
C LEU A 45 -4.27 -2.86 4.12
N THR A 46 -3.86 -2.03 3.17
CA THR A 46 -3.49 -0.64 3.43
C THR A 46 -4.25 0.30 2.49
N PHE A 47 -4.78 1.40 3.02
CA PHE A 47 -5.59 2.36 2.26
C PHE A 47 -4.84 3.67 2.06
N GLU A 48 -4.40 4.14 0.90
CA GLU A 48 -3.60 5.37 0.74
C GLU A 48 -2.17 5.28 1.30
N GLN A 49 -1.61 4.07 1.29
CA GLN A 49 -0.28 3.82 1.86
C GLN A 49 0.80 4.67 1.17
N PRO A 50 1.62 5.43 1.92
CA PRO A 50 2.79 6.08 1.35
C PRO A 50 3.86 5.04 0.97
N ARG A 51 4.93 5.50 0.33
CA ARG A 51 6.08 4.66 -0.02
C ARG A 51 6.98 4.49 1.18
N ILE A 52 7.42 3.26 1.40
CA ILE A 52 8.05 2.88 2.67
C ILE A 52 9.49 2.45 2.47
N GLY A 53 9.86 1.98 1.28
CA GLY A 53 11.23 1.54 1.01
C GLY A 53 11.67 1.71 -0.44
N ASN A 54 12.94 1.42 -0.66
CA ASN A 54 13.56 1.43 -1.99
C ASN A 54 13.13 0.21 -2.82
N VAL A 55 13.69 0.09 -4.03
CA VAL A 55 13.36 -1.01 -4.95
C VAL A 55 13.61 -2.40 -4.34
N VAL A 56 14.68 -2.55 -3.55
CA VAL A 56 15.06 -3.83 -2.91
C VAL A 56 14.05 -4.21 -1.82
N PHE A 57 13.61 -3.23 -1.04
CA PHE A 57 12.59 -3.46 -0.02
C PHE A 57 11.23 -3.78 -0.65
N ALA A 58 10.84 -3.05 -1.69
CA ALA A 58 9.59 -3.30 -2.41
C ALA A 58 9.57 -4.69 -3.05
N SER A 59 10.67 -5.14 -3.67
CA SER A 59 10.79 -6.49 -4.21
C SER A 59 10.77 -7.54 -3.10
N TYR A 60 11.50 -7.32 -2.00
CA TYR A 60 11.52 -8.23 -0.86
C TYR A 60 10.12 -8.45 -0.26
N CYS A 61 9.36 -7.37 -0.05
CA CYS A 61 7.98 -7.46 0.43
C CYS A 61 7.03 -8.08 -0.61
N SER A 62 7.26 -7.86 -1.91
CA SER A 62 6.49 -8.53 -2.96
C SER A 62 6.67 -10.05 -2.89
N ASP A 63 7.89 -10.51 -2.67
CA ASP A 63 8.22 -11.94 -2.62
C ASP A 63 7.70 -12.61 -1.34
N HIS A 64 7.78 -11.93 -0.20
CA HIS A 64 7.41 -12.49 1.11
C HIS A 64 5.95 -12.23 1.50
N VAL A 65 5.33 -11.18 0.94
CA VAL A 65 3.97 -10.73 1.27
C VAL A 65 3.10 -10.61 0.00
N PRO A 66 2.90 -11.70 -0.76
CA PRO A 66 2.19 -11.66 -2.05
C PRO A 66 0.70 -11.28 -1.91
N LYS A 67 0.15 -11.28 -0.69
CA LYS A 67 -1.23 -10.91 -0.38
C LYS A 67 -1.38 -9.47 0.12
N THR A 68 -0.41 -8.60 -0.16
CA THR A 68 -0.54 -7.18 0.15
C THR A 68 -1.48 -6.51 -0.85
N LEU A 69 -2.50 -5.83 -0.34
CA LEU A 69 -3.46 -5.06 -1.14
C LEU A 69 -3.42 -3.60 -0.70
N ARG A 70 -3.02 -2.72 -1.63
CA ARG A 70 -3.04 -1.27 -1.41
C ARG A 70 -4.24 -0.66 -2.12
N ILE A 71 -5.17 -0.10 -1.37
CA ILE A 71 -6.34 0.59 -1.90
C ILE A 71 -6.02 2.08 -1.99
N THR A 72 -6.28 2.76 -3.10
CA THR A 72 -6.14 4.22 -3.26
C THR A 72 -7.40 4.83 -3.81
N THR A 73 -7.63 6.11 -3.53
CA THR A 73 -8.91 6.77 -3.79
C THR A 73 -8.69 8.10 -4.50
N GLY A 74 -9.28 8.24 -5.68
CA GLY A 74 -9.30 9.48 -6.45
C GLY A 74 -7.89 10.03 -6.67
N HIS A 75 -7.63 11.22 -6.12
CA HIS A 75 -6.39 11.97 -6.29
C HIS A 75 -5.65 12.18 -4.96
N ASP A 76 -5.70 11.22 -4.04
CA ASP A 76 -4.94 11.33 -2.80
C ASP A 76 -3.44 11.44 -3.11
N VAL A 77 -2.78 12.39 -2.45
CA VAL A 77 -1.35 12.67 -2.58
C VAL A 77 -0.49 11.71 -1.77
N LEU A 78 -1.03 11.11 -0.70
CA LEU A 78 -0.27 10.26 0.23
C LEU A 78 0.43 9.08 -0.45
N PRO A 79 -0.19 8.33 -1.38
CA PRO A 79 0.48 7.27 -2.12
C PRO A 79 1.70 7.71 -2.94
N HIS A 80 1.77 9.00 -3.28
CA HIS A 80 2.85 9.58 -4.07
C HIS A 80 4.03 10.07 -3.22
N LEU A 81 3.89 10.04 -1.90
CA LEU A 81 4.92 10.46 -0.96
C LEU A 81 5.65 9.26 -0.37
N PRO A 82 6.97 9.40 -0.09
CA PRO A 82 7.88 10.44 -0.58
C PRO A 82 8.06 10.42 -2.11
N LEU A 83 8.37 11.58 -2.68
CA LEU A 83 8.41 11.81 -4.13
C LEU A 83 9.30 10.80 -4.87
N TYR A 84 8.85 10.37 -6.05
CA TYR A 84 9.69 9.60 -6.96
C TYR A 84 10.72 10.51 -7.64
N TYR A 85 11.99 10.16 -7.55
CA TYR A 85 13.05 10.85 -8.27
C TYR A 85 13.44 10.06 -9.52
N PHE A 86 12.99 10.53 -10.69
CA PHE A 86 13.26 9.88 -11.98
C PHE A 86 14.77 9.76 -12.29
N TRP A 87 15.56 10.74 -11.88
CA TRP A 87 17.02 10.76 -12.10
C TRP A 87 17.79 9.77 -11.21
N PHE A 88 17.18 9.30 -10.11
CA PHE A 88 17.82 8.37 -9.18
C PHE A 88 16.87 7.21 -8.80
N PRO A 89 16.46 6.38 -9.77
CA PRO A 89 15.41 5.38 -9.58
C PRO A 89 15.82 4.28 -8.59
N GLN A 90 17.10 4.00 -8.43
CA GLN A 90 17.59 3.00 -7.46
C GLN A 90 17.62 3.53 -6.01
N LYS A 91 17.64 4.85 -5.81
CA LYS A 91 17.72 5.49 -4.48
C LYS A 91 16.38 6.07 -4.02
N THR A 92 15.38 6.10 -4.89
CA THR A 92 14.04 6.58 -4.55
C THR A 92 13.18 5.48 -3.93
N TYR A 93 12.04 5.89 -3.40
CA TYR A 93 11.08 5.00 -2.79
C TYR A 93 10.13 4.42 -3.83
N HIS A 94 9.83 3.13 -3.70
CA HIS A 94 8.99 2.35 -4.60
C HIS A 94 7.70 1.93 -3.91
N GLN A 95 6.67 1.73 -4.73
CA GLN A 95 5.36 1.25 -4.29
C GLN A 95 5.30 -0.26 -4.40
N PHE A 96 4.41 -0.88 -3.62
CA PHE A 96 4.10 -2.30 -3.75
C PHE A 96 3.34 -2.58 -5.06
N PRO A 97 3.50 -3.79 -5.64
CA PRO A 97 3.04 -4.12 -6.99
C PRO A 97 1.54 -4.07 -7.19
N ARG A 98 0.74 -4.37 -6.15
CA ARG A 98 -0.71 -4.53 -6.27
C ARG A 98 -1.46 -3.33 -5.72
N GLU A 99 -2.09 -2.57 -6.61
CA GLU A 99 -2.91 -1.39 -6.30
C GLU A 99 -4.37 -1.59 -6.75
N VAL A 100 -5.29 -1.23 -5.88
CA VAL A 100 -6.72 -1.14 -6.17
C VAL A 100 -7.10 0.34 -6.13
N TRP A 101 -7.28 0.96 -7.28
CA TRP A 101 -7.61 2.37 -7.39
C TRP A 101 -9.12 2.58 -7.55
N LEU A 102 -9.72 3.24 -6.57
CA LEU A 102 -11.12 3.61 -6.48
C LEU A 102 -11.29 5.05 -6.96
N TYR A 103 -12.00 5.28 -8.05
CA TYR A 103 -12.25 6.64 -8.55
C TYR A 103 -13.69 6.81 -9.00
N ASN A 104 -14.15 8.06 -8.93
CA ASN A 104 -15.53 8.40 -9.27
C ASN A 104 -15.62 8.90 -10.71
N ILE A 105 -16.44 8.24 -11.53
CA ILE A 105 -16.81 8.70 -12.86
C ILE A 105 -18.17 9.37 -12.78
N GLY A 106 -18.21 10.67 -13.12
CA GLY A 106 -19.44 11.43 -13.23
C GLY A 106 -20.04 11.33 -14.63
N PHE A 107 -21.31 10.94 -14.74
CA PHE A 107 -22.11 11.07 -15.97
C PHE A 107 -23.35 11.91 -15.68
N GLY A 108 -23.25 13.23 -15.90
CA GLY A 108 -24.30 14.18 -15.52
C GLY A 108 -24.44 14.32 -13.99
N ARG A 109 -25.61 13.96 -13.44
CA ARG A 109 -25.88 13.97 -11.98
C ARG A 109 -25.49 12.68 -11.27
N LEU A 110 -25.11 11.64 -12.00
CA LEU A 110 -24.80 10.32 -11.45
C LEU A 110 -23.29 10.19 -11.24
N VAL A 111 -22.90 9.81 -10.02
CA VAL A 111 -21.51 9.53 -9.65
C VAL A 111 -21.40 8.03 -9.44
N TYR A 112 -20.61 7.36 -10.27
CA TYR A 112 -20.33 5.94 -10.16
C TYR A 112 -18.92 5.73 -9.62
N GLN A 113 -18.78 4.93 -8.57
CA GLN A 113 -17.49 4.50 -8.07
C GLN A 113 -17.00 3.31 -8.91
N VAL A 114 -15.82 3.44 -9.51
CA VAL A 114 -15.18 2.43 -10.35
C VAL A 114 -13.90 1.97 -9.67
N GLU A 115 -13.62 0.68 -9.79
CA GLU A 115 -12.41 0.03 -9.27
C GLU A 115 -11.53 -0.42 -10.45
N ILE A 116 -10.26 -0.01 -10.45
CA ILE A 116 -9.22 -0.54 -11.34
C ILE A 116 -8.19 -1.26 -10.48
N VAL A 117 -7.88 -2.49 -10.86
CA VAL A 117 -6.79 -3.27 -10.28
C VAL A 117 -5.55 -3.14 -11.17
N CYS A 118 -4.47 -2.64 -10.59
CA CYS A 118 -3.15 -2.55 -11.22
C CYS A 118 -2.20 -3.54 -10.54
N ASP A 119 -1.82 -4.57 -11.29
CA ASP A 119 -0.99 -5.68 -10.82
C ASP A 119 0.45 -5.63 -11.35
N THR A 120 0.91 -4.52 -11.97
CA THR A 120 2.23 -4.46 -12.62
C THR A 120 3.24 -3.56 -11.90
N LEU A 121 4.34 -4.17 -11.43
CA LEU A 121 5.62 -3.53 -11.04
C LEU A 121 5.58 -2.37 -10.00
N GLY A 122 4.42 -2.01 -9.46
CA GLY A 122 4.20 -1.08 -8.36
C GLY A 122 3.83 0.34 -8.76
N GLN A 123 4.30 0.82 -9.91
CA GLN A 123 4.10 2.19 -10.37
C GLN A 123 3.51 2.22 -11.78
N ASP A 124 2.23 1.93 -11.85
CA ASP A 124 1.51 1.80 -13.12
C ASP A 124 0.90 3.11 -13.59
N ALA A 125 1.25 3.50 -14.82
CA ALA A 125 0.68 4.65 -15.51
C ALA A 125 -0.83 4.51 -15.79
N SER A 126 -1.42 3.33 -15.59
CA SER A 126 -2.86 3.05 -15.72
C SER A 126 -3.68 3.32 -14.46
N CYS A 127 -3.04 3.50 -13.29
CA CYS A 127 -3.71 3.78 -12.00
C CYS A 127 -3.50 5.24 -11.57
N ASN A 128 -3.34 5.52 -10.27
CA ASN A 128 -3.24 6.89 -9.73
C ASN A 128 -1.95 7.64 -10.19
N TRP A 129 -1.01 6.98 -10.87
CA TRP A 129 0.30 7.54 -11.28
C TRP A 129 0.31 8.72 -12.28
N PRO A 130 -0.45 8.71 -13.39
CA PRO A 130 -0.34 9.72 -14.45
C PRO A 130 -0.90 11.09 -14.01
N LEU A 131 -1.72 11.16 -12.95
CA LEU A 131 -2.38 12.38 -12.51
C LEU A 131 -1.42 13.35 -11.78
N VAL A 132 -0.32 12.85 -11.22
CA VAL A 132 0.64 13.67 -10.44
C VAL A 132 1.83 14.17 -11.27
N LYS A 133 2.04 13.66 -12.50
CA LYS A 133 3.03 14.24 -13.43
C LYS A 133 2.75 15.72 -13.73
N ALA A 134 1.48 16.13 -13.73
CA ALA A 134 1.09 17.50 -14.06
C ALA A 134 1.46 18.54 -13.00
N LEU A 135 1.68 18.15 -11.74
CA LEU A 135 1.91 19.09 -10.62
C LEU A 135 3.39 19.34 -10.30
N TRP A 136 4.31 18.51 -10.80
CA TRP A 136 5.73 18.56 -10.41
C TRP A 136 6.68 18.75 -11.60
N THR A 137 6.18 19.22 -12.74
CA THR A 137 6.99 19.59 -13.92
C THR A 137 7.20 21.11 -14.05
N ILE A 138 7.23 21.83 -12.92
CA ILE A 138 7.69 23.23 -12.84
C ILE A 138 9.07 23.25 -12.20
#